data_AF-A0A954L6M7-F1
#
_entry.id   AF-A0A954L6M7-F1
#
_cell.length_a   1.000
_cell.length_b   1.000
_cell.length_c   1.000
_cell.angle_alpha   90.00
_cell.angle_beta   90.00
_cell.angle_gamma   90.00
#
_symmetry.space_group_name_H-M   'P 1'
#
loop_
_entity.id
_entity.type
_entity.pdbx_description
1 polymer ?
#
loop_
_entity_poly.entity_id
_entity_poly.type
_entity_poly.pdbx_seq_one_letter_code
_entity_poly.pdbx_strand_id
1 'polypeptide(L)'
;MTAGRTTHSDRRRSLLVSGLGLVWTLIFGAFFFSQTVRTLPRQAWLLELPTLLGSNFTSADNAGWRYLPQRFDLLLCAIVILAAAWGLGRTLLLGLRTQLRFRSAEGAALTMGLGLSAWSLVTLGLGLAGWLDQWLFVACAAAFVVLGVFCDVRQRSHAEQRGARSSRGLKPPDSPAKAEETLPLRRLVLLSSFPFVLAMLLGSMLPSTDFDVKEYHLEGPKEYFLGGRVRMLPHNVYTSFPFLTEMLSLSAMVIRSDWWRGALAGKVVLMTYSMITSLGLFAIARRLAGETVGWLAVLIWLTTPWTYRISTIAYAEGGLTCYLVLTLLGLVMWRDRSLRVGGWGFTEEPDESPGEVSRPPTCPGSSGPWIFLTGLLAGSAAACKYPGVLSAVIPVGLTVLWIAGRSGKPSSFQWKRCLATGALYSAGVLVTFGPWLLKNLIETGNPVYPLLWSVLGGESFDAATNARWKAGHAPPTWLLQQPSQILPDLWQRLQDIFLRSDWQTPLLGALLPFSLLAWQRIRGLRWVWAYVLWLFFTWLWM
;
A
#
# COMPACT_ATOMS: atom_id res chain seq x y z
N MET A 1 17.33 -0.09 40.02
CA MET A 1 17.71 -1.38 39.39
C MET A 1 16.73 -2.44 39.86
N THR A 2 15.60 -2.60 39.19
CA THR A 2 14.62 -3.66 39.46
C THR A 2 14.44 -4.45 38.18
N ALA A 3 15.41 -5.34 37.92
CA ALA A 3 15.26 -6.37 36.90
C ALA A 3 14.19 -7.35 37.40
N GLY A 4 12.99 -7.25 36.82
CA GLY A 4 11.88 -8.15 37.12
C GLY A 4 12.30 -9.60 36.90
N ARG A 5 12.20 -10.42 37.95
CA ARG A 5 12.34 -11.88 37.87
C ARG A 5 11.26 -12.41 36.93
N THR A 6 11.60 -12.67 35.67
CA THR A 6 10.79 -13.52 34.80
C THR A 6 10.68 -14.88 35.49
N THR A 7 9.46 -15.25 35.89
CA THR A 7 9.23 -16.50 36.62
C THR A 7 9.67 -17.69 35.77
N HIS A 8 10.19 -18.74 36.40
CA HIS A 8 10.65 -19.95 35.69
C HIS A 8 9.55 -20.59 34.83
N SER A 9 8.26 -20.36 35.19
CA SER A 9 7.08 -20.75 34.43
C SER A 9 6.88 -19.98 33.13
N ASP A 10 7.15 -18.67 33.11
CA ASP A 10 7.02 -17.86 31.88
C ASP A 10 8.08 -18.25 30.85
N ARG A 11 9.30 -18.55 31.30
CA ARG A 11 10.37 -19.03 30.43
C ARG A 11 10.03 -20.41 29.84
N ARG A 12 9.49 -21.32 30.64
CA ARG A 12 9.02 -22.65 30.15
C ARG A 12 7.87 -22.51 29.16
N ARG A 13 6.87 -21.66 29.43
CA ARG A 13 5.77 -21.40 28.50
C ARG A 13 6.27 -20.80 27.18
N SER A 14 7.20 -19.84 27.24
CA SER A 14 7.78 -19.26 26.03
C SER A 14 8.52 -20.30 25.19
N LEU A 15 9.33 -21.16 25.82
CA LEU A 15 10.06 -22.22 25.12
C LEU A 15 9.11 -23.26 24.49
N LEU A 16 8.04 -23.63 25.19
CA LEU A 16 7.01 -24.53 24.66
C LEU A 16 6.30 -23.93 23.45
N VAL A 17 5.89 -22.65 23.51
CA VAL A 17 5.24 -21.96 22.38
C VAL A 17 6.19 -21.85 21.19
N SER A 18 7.46 -21.50 21.43
CA SER A 18 8.47 -21.46 20.37
C SER A 18 8.75 -22.84 19.77
N GLY A 19 8.82 -23.89 20.59
CA GLY A 19 9.02 -25.27 20.15
C GLY A 19 7.86 -25.78 19.30
N LEU A 20 6.62 -25.61 19.78
CA LEU A 20 5.41 -25.92 19.00
C LEU A 20 5.34 -25.11 17.70
N GLY A 21 5.75 -23.83 17.75
CA GLY A 21 5.85 -22.96 16.59
C GLY A 21 6.79 -23.49 15.52
N LEU A 22 7.97 -23.93 15.93
CA LEU A 22 8.96 -24.51 15.04
C LEU A 22 8.45 -25.83 14.42
N VAL A 23 7.93 -26.73 15.25
CA VAL A 23 7.40 -28.03 14.79
C VAL A 23 6.27 -27.83 13.78
N TRP A 24 5.31 -26.95 14.06
CA TRP A 24 4.24 -26.63 13.11
C TRP A 24 4.78 -26.05 11.82
N THR A 25 5.71 -25.10 11.88
CA THR A 25 6.28 -24.45 10.68
C THR A 25 6.97 -25.48 9.79
N LEU A 26 7.67 -26.46 10.38
CA LEU A 26 8.29 -27.57 9.66
C LEU A 26 7.26 -28.51 9.04
N ILE A 27 6.24 -28.92 9.80
CA ILE A 27 5.17 -29.80 9.30
C ILE A 27 4.38 -29.12 8.18
N PHE A 28 3.95 -27.88 8.39
CA PHE A 28 3.25 -27.08 7.39
C PHE A 28 4.12 -26.88 6.16
N GLY A 29 5.41 -26.57 6.34
CA GLY A 29 6.37 -26.45 5.25
C GLY A 29 6.46 -27.74 4.43
N ALA A 30 6.68 -28.88 5.09
CA ALA A 30 6.75 -30.18 4.42
C ALA A 30 5.46 -30.49 3.63
N PHE A 31 4.29 -30.23 4.22
CA PHE A 31 3.01 -30.40 3.54
C PHE A 31 2.82 -29.43 2.36
N PHE A 32 3.19 -28.15 2.53
CA PHE A 32 3.08 -27.14 1.48
C PHE A 32 3.98 -27.45 0.28
N PHE A 33 5.21 -27.91 0.54
CA PHE A 33 6.17 -28.26 -0.51
C PHE A 33 5.88 -29.60 -1.20
N SER A 34 5.10 -30.49 -0.56
CA SER A 34 4.64 -31.73 -1.18
C SER A 34 3.45 -31.53 -2.13
N GLN A 35 2.73 -30.40 -2.04
CA GLN A 35 1.65 -30.12 -2.98
C GLN A 35 2.20 -29.90 -4.40
N THR A 36 1.47 -30.44 -5.38
CA THR A 36 1.75 -30.25 -6.81
C THR A 36 1.39 -28.84 -7.25
N VAL A 37 2.33 -28.18 -7.92
CA VAL A 37 2.12 -26.91 -8.61
C VAL A 37 2.42 -27.09 -10.08
N ARG A 38 1.43 -26.74 -10.93
CA ARG A 38 1.47 -26.96 -12.38
C ARG A 38 1.65 -28.45 -12.68
N THR A 39 2.86 -28.88 -12.97
CA THR A 39 3.19 -30.25 -13.40
C THR A 39 3.99 -31.03 -12.37
N LEU A 40 4.60 -30.38 -11.37
CA LEU A 40 5.51 -31.02 -10.41
C LEU A 40 5.22 -30.58 -8.97
N PRO A 41 5.54 -31.42 -7.96
CA PRO A 41 5.60 -30.99 -6.56
C PRO A 41 6.54 -29.79 -6.38
N ARG A 42 6.21 -28.85 -5.49
CA ARG A 42 7.05 -27.65 -5.25
C ARG A 42 8.49 -27.99 -4.87
N GLN A 43 8.71 -29.07 -4.11
CA GLN A 43 10.06 -29.54 -3.77
C GLN A 43 10.90 -29.96 -4.99
N ALA A 44 10.28 -30.49 -6.05
CA ALA A 44 10.97 -30.84 -7.27
C ALA A 44 11.45 -29.58 -8.02
N TRP A 45 10.65 -28.51 -8.00
CA TRP A 45 11.06 -27.21 -8.53
C TRP A 45 12.29 -26.61 -7.82
N LEU A 46 12.50 -26.91 -6.54
CA LEU A 46 13.71 -26.50 -5.81
C LEU A 46 14.97 -27.22 -6.33
N LEU A 47 14.83 -28.49 -6.73
CA LEU A 47 15.92 -29.28 -7.30
C LEU A 47 16.24 -28.85 -8.73
N GLU A 48 15.23 -28.41 -9.48
CA GLU A 48 15.39 -27.80 -10.81
C GLU A 48 15.85 -26.34 -10.77
N LEU A 49 15.92 -25.71 -9.59
CA LEU A 49 16.28 -24.29 -9.51
C LEU A 49 17.67 -23.99 -10.09
N PRO A 50 18.73 -24.79 -9.84
CA PRO A 50 20.05 -24.55 -10.43
C PRO A 50 20.05 -24.68 -11.97
N THR A 51 19.31 -25.65 -12.52
CA THR A 51 19.20 -25.87 -13.97
C THR A 51 18.42 -24.72 -14.63
N LEU A 52 17.32 -24.29 -14.03
CA LEU A 52 16.51 -23.14 -14.47
C LEU A 52 17.27 -21.82 -14.36
N LEU A 53 18.03 -21.61 -13.29
CA LEU A 53 18.88 -20.42 -13.18
C LEU A 53 20.01 -20.46 -14.20
N GLY A 54 20.67 -21.61 -14.37
CA GLY A 54 21.75 -21.83 -15.34
C GLY A 54 21.33 -21.58 -16.79
N SER A 55 20.14 -22.05 -17.20
CA SER A 55 19.61 -21.84 -18.54
C SER A 55 19.28 -20.38 -18.86
N ASN A 56 19.03 -19.55 -17.84
CA ASN A 56 18.89 -18.10 -18.03
C ASN A 56 20.24 -17.40 -18.27
N PHE A 57 21.38 -18.03 -17.95
CA PHE A 57 22.73 -17.50 -18.20
C PHE A 57 23.34 -17.98 -19.52
N THR A 58 22.81 -19.05 -20.13
CA THR A 58 23.21 -19.43 -21.49
C THR A 58 22.69 -18.37 -22.47
N SER A 59 23.62 -17.65 -23.08
CA SER A 59 23.38 -16.50 -23.95
C SER A 59 22.52 -16.91 -25.15
N ALA A 60 21.22 -16.60 -25.08
CA ALA A 60 20.45 -16.43 -26.30
C ALA A 60 20.99 -15.20 -27.04
N ASP A 61 21.13 -15.27 -28.37
CA ASP A 61 21.69 -14.17 -29.18
C ASP A 61 20.97 -12.82 -29.00
N ASN A 62 19.75 -12.82 -28.45
CA ASN A 62 18.91 -11.63 -28.25
C ASN A 62 18.61 -11.30 -26.78
N ALA A 63 19.33 -11.88 -25.80
CA ALA A 63 19.12 -11.60 -24.37
C ALA A 63 20.45 -11.49 -23.59
N GLY A 64 20.39 -10.88 -22.40
CA GLY A 64 21.52 -10.83 -21.45
C GLY A 64 21.96 -9.41 -21.03
N TRP A 65 22.94 -9.36 -20.12
CA TRP A 65 23.41 -8.13 -19.47
C TRP A 65 23.96 -7.08 -20.44
N ARG A 66 24.48 -7.48 -21.60
CA ARG A 66 24.95 -6.54 -22.65
C ARG A 66 23.87 -5.58 -23.14
N TYR A 67 22.59 -5.94 -23.00
CA TYR A 67 21.45 -5.11 -23.39
C TYR A 67 20.92 -4.22 -22.26
N LEU A 68 21.45 -4.35 -21.03
CA LEU A 68 21.01 -3.53 -19.89
C LEU A 68 21.15 -2.02 -20.14
N PRO A 69 22.20 -1.50 -20.79
CA PRO A 69 22.31 -0.05 -21.08
C PRO A 69 21.14 0.50 -21.90
N GLN A 70 20.47 -0.33 -22.72
CA GLN A 70 19.28 0.06 -23.49
C GLN A 70 18.03 0.29 -22.62
N ARG A 71 18.14 0.13 -21.30
CA ARG A 71 17.06 0.36 -20.33
C ARG A 71 17.29 1.61 -19.48
N PHE A 72 18.45 2.28 -19.61
CA PHE A 72 18.78 3.44 -18.79
C PHE A 72 17.85 4.62 -19.01
N ASP A 73 17.32 4.80 -20.22
CA ASP A 73 16.33 5.84 -20.49
C ASP A 73 14.99 5.57 -19.78
N LEU A 74 14.60 4.30 -19.64
CA LEU A 74 13.41 3.91 -18.87
C LEU A 74 13.59 4.26 -17.39
N LEU A 75 14.76 3.92 -16.83
CA LEU A 75 15.12 4.23 -15.45
C LEU A 75 15.17 5.74 -15.21
N LEU A 76 15.77 6.50 -16.14
CA LEU A 76 15.85 7.95 -16.04
C LEU A 76 14.46 8.59 -16.04
N CYS A 77 13.57 8.17 -16.95
CA CYS A 77 12.18 8.64 -16.98
C CYS A 77 11.45 8.32 -15.67
N ALA A 78 11.59 7.09 -15.15
CA ALA A 78 11.01 6.71 -13.87
C ALA A 78 11.57 7.55 -12.70
N ILE A 79 12.88 7.82 -12.67
CA ILE A 79 13.51 8.67 -11.65
C ILE A 79 12.94 10.09 -11.67
N VAL A 80 12.72 10.68 -12.85
CA VAL A 80 12.10 12.02 -12.96
C VAL A 80 10.71 12.03 -12.30
N ILE A 81 9.87 11.04 -12.60
CA ILE A 81 8.53 10.92 -12.01
C ILE A 81 8.61 10.70 -10.50
N LEU A 82 9.47 9.80 -10.04
CA LEU A 82 9.65 9.49 -8.62
C LEU A 82 10.20 10.69 -7.84
N ALA A 83 11.10 11.49 -8.43
CA ALA A 83 11.62 12.70 -7.83
C ALA A 83 10.52 13.79 -7.73
N ALA A 84 9.72 13.96 -8.78
CA ALA A 84 8.57 14.86 -8.77
C ALA A 84 7.55 14.46 -7.69
N ALA A 85 7.21 13.16 -7.64
CA ALA A 85 6.35 12.60 -6.61
C ALA A 85 6.92 12.84 -5.21
N TRP A 86 8.21 12.56 -4.97
CA TRP A 86 8.87 12.87 -3.70
C TRP A 86 8.72 14.34 -3.31
N GLY A 87 9.02 15.27 -4.23
CA GLY A 87 9.00 16.70 -3.95
C GLY A 87 7.58 17.22 -3.64
N LEU A 88 6.60 16.76 -4.42
CA LEU A 88 5.19 17.08 -4.22
C LEU A 88 4.66 16.50 -2.90
N GLY A 89 4.89 15.21 -2.65
CA GLY A 89 4.48 14.55 -1.42
C GLY A 89 5.14 15.15 -0.17
N ARG A 90 6.39 15.57 -0.27
CA ARG A 90 7.12 16.22 0.84
C ARG A 90 6.49 17.56 1.17
N THR A 91 6.21 18.35 0.15
CA THR A 91 5.54 19.65 0.27
C THR A 91 4.15 19.50 0.92
N LEU A 92 3.35 18.55 0.43
CA LEU A 92 1.99 18.30 0.94
C LEU A 92 2.01 17.83 2.40
N LEU A 93 2.88 16.89 2.77
CA LEU A 93 2.97 16.41 4.16
C LEU A 93 3.40 17.51 5.14
N LEU A 94 4.26 18.43 4.71
CA LEU A 94 4.67 19.58 5.50
C LEU A 94 3.55 20.63 5.59
N GLY A 95 2.83 20.87 4.50
CA GLY A 95 1.63 21.71 4.47
C GLY A 95 0.54 21.22 5.42
N LEU A 96 0.35 19.89 5.51
CA LEU A 96 -0.55 19.24 6.47
C LEU A 96 -0.02 19.25 7.91
N ARG A 97 1.14 19.84 8.19
CA ARG A 97 1.73 19.98 9.53
C ARG A 97 1.87 18.64 10.28
N THR A 98 2.06 17.54 9.56
CA THR A 98 2.27 16.21 10.17
C THR A 98 3.60 16.14 10.93
N GLN A 99 4.57 16.99 10.57
CA GLN A 99 5.92 17.06 11.15
C GLN A 99 6.73 15.75 11.05
N LEU A 100 6.37 14.84 10.14
CA LEU A 100 7.14 13.62 9.89
C LEU A 100 8.49 13.93 9.24
N ARG A 101 9.53 13.21 9.65
CA ARG A 101 10.84 13.25 9.02
C ARG A 101 10.88 12.24 7.88
N PHE A 102 11.29 12.67 6.68
CA PHE A 102 11.40 11.77 5.52
C PHE A 102 12.30 10.55 5.78
N ARG A 103 13.34 10.71 6.62
CA ARG A 103 14.26 9.60 6.96
C ARG A 103 13.63 8.46 7.76
N SER A 104 12.44 8.63 8.33
CA SER A 104 11.72 7.52 8.97
C SER A 104 10.97 6.72 7.92
N ALA A 105 10.76 5.42 8.16
CA ALA A 105 10.00 4.57 7.26
C ALA A 105 8.58 5.12 7.00
N GLU A 106 7.92 5.67 8.04
CA GLU A 106 6.62 6.34 7.92
C GLU A 106 6.70 7.56 7.00
N GLY A 107 7.69 8.42 7.22
CA GLY A 107 7.90 9.63 6.44
C GLY A 107 8.16 9.32 4.98
N ALA A 108 9.04 8.36 4.68
CA ALA A 108 9.35 7.93 3.33
C ALA A 108 8.13 7.33 2.63
N ALA A 109 7.43 6.39 3.28
CA ALA A 109 6.27 5.72 2.70
C ALA A 109 5.13 6.70 2.40
N LEU A 110 4.79 7.57 3.35
CA LEU A 110 3.73 8.56 3.18
C LEU A 110 4.12 9.66 2.18
N THR A 111 5.40 10.07 2.14
CA THR A 111 5.87 11.08 1.18
C THR A 111 5.72 10.55 -0.24
N MET A 112 6.24 9.35 -0.50
CA MET A 112 6.18 8.77 -1.85
C MET A 112 4.75 8.42 -2.25
N GLY A 113 3.96 7.80 -1.37
CA GLY A 113 2.57 7.45 -1.66
C GLY A 113 1.69 8.66 -1.94
N LEU A 114 1.74 9.69 -1.08
CA LEU A 114 0.98 10.92 -1.30
C LEU A 114 1.46 11.65 -2.57
N GLY A 115 2.77 11.63 -2.81
CA GLY A 115 3.41 12.19 -3.98
C GLY A 115 2.96 11.57 -5.30
N LEU A 116 2.92 10.24 -5.37
CA LEU A 116 2.46 9.50 -6.56
C LEU A 116 0.97 9.75 -6.82
N SER A 117 0.14 9.75 -5.78
CA SER A 117 -1.29 10.10 -5.91
C SER A 117 -1.46 11.52 -6.45
N ALA A 118 -0.73 12.49 -5.89
CA ALA A 118 -0.82 13.88 -6.33
C ALA A 118 -0.27 14.09 -7.75
N TRP A 119 0.82 13.41 -8.13
CA TRP A 119 1.36 13.46 -9.49
C TRP A 119 0.40 12.85 -10.52
N SER A 120 -0.29 11.77 -10.14
CA SER A 120 -1.36 11.18 -10.93
C SER A 120 -2.52 12.17 -11.18
N LEU A 121 -2.94 12.92 -10.16
CA LEU A 121 -3.97 13.96 -10.30
C LEU A 121 -3.49 15.15 -11.14
N VAL A 122 -2.22 15.55 -11.04
CA VAL A 122 -1.63 16.56 -11.94
C VAL A 122 -1.70 16.07 -13.38
N THR A 123 -1.34 14.81 -13.63
CA THR A 123 -1.41 14.21 -14.96
C THR A 123 -2.84 14.15 -15.49
N LEU A 124 -3.80 13.76 -14.65
CA LEU A 124 -5.23 13.78 -15.01
C LEU A 124 -5.68 15.21 -15.35
N GLY A 125 -5.37 16.20 -14.51
CA GLY A 125 -5.77 17.58 -14.71
C GLY A 125 -5.22 18.19 -16.00
N LEU A 126 -3.91 18.02 -16.25
CA LEU A 126 -3.27 18.46 -17.50
C LEU A 126 -3.83 17.69 -18.71
N GLY A 127 -4.08 16.39 -18.55
CA GLY A 127 -4.66 15.56 -19.59
C GLY A 127 -6.08 15.97 -19.98
N LEU A 128 -6.94 16.27 -19.01
CA LEU A 128 -8.29 16.77 -19.25
C LEU A 128 -8.28 18.16 -19.91
N ALA A 129 -7.28 18.99 -19.60
CA ALA A 129 -7.06 20.29 -20.26
C ALA A 129 -6.47 20.16 -21.69
N GLY A 130 -6.07 18.96 -22.12
CA GLY A 130 -5.41 18.73 -23.40
C GLY A 130 -3.96 19.22 -23.46
N TRP A 131 -3.28 19.27 -22.31
CA TRP A 131 -1.90 19.74 -22.17
C TRP A 131 -0.93 18.58 -21.89
N LEU A 132 -1.03 17.50 -22.67
CA LEU A 132 -0.09 16.37 -22.62
C LEU A 132 1.21 16.68 -23.38
N ASP A 133 1.90 17.75 -22.98
CA ASP A 133 3.16 18.21 -23.57
C ASP A 133 4.39 17.75 -22.76
N GLN A 134 5.44 17.32 -23.46
CA GLN A 134 6.66 16.80 -22.85
C GLN A 134 7.34 17.82 -21.92
N TRP A 135 7.56 19.04 -22.42
CA TRP A 135 8.32 20.06 -21.71
C TRP A 135 7.55 20.63 -20.53
N LEU A 136 6.23 20.74 -20.66
CA LEU A 136 5.36 21.08 -19.54
C LEU A 136 5.50 20.06 -18.40
N PHE A 137 5.44 18.76 -18.69
CA PHE A 137 5.59 17.73 -17.67
C PHE A 137 6.98 17.74 -17.02
N VAL A 138 8.04 17.92 -17.81
CA VAL A 138 9.41 18.06 -17.30
C VAL A 138 9.56 19.30 -16.42
N ALA A 139 8.98 20.44 -16.82
CA ALA A 139 9.00 21.68 -16.05
C ALA A 139 8.23 21.54 -14.73
N CYS A 140 7.04 20.94 -14.74
CA CYS A 140 6.27 20.63 -13.53
C CYS A 140 7.05 19.70 -12.60
N ALA A 141 7.66 18.64 -13.14
CA ALA A 141 8.50 17.73 -12.37
C ALA A 141 9.66 18.45 -11.69
N ALA A 142 10.42 19.26 -12.44
CA ALA A 142 11.51 20.06 -11.91
C ALA A 142 11.05 21.04 -10.82
N ALA A 143 9.93 21.75 -11.05
CA ALA A 143 9.36 22.69 -10.09
C ALA A 143 8.99 22.01 -8.75
N PHE A 144 8.36 20.83 -8.80
CA PHE A 144 8.01 20.10 -7.58
C PHE A 144 9.23 19.53 -6.85
N VAL A 145 10.27 19.11 -7.57
CA VAL A 145 11.55 18.73 -6.96
C VAL A 145 12.16 19.91 -6.22
N VAL A 146 12.27 21.07 -6.87
CA VAL A 146 12.83 22.30 -6.27
C VAL A 146 12.03 22.71 -5.03
N LEU A 147 10.70 22.71 -5.12
CA LEU A 147 9.81 23.04 -4.01
C LEU A 147 9.99 22.07 -2.84
N GLY A 148 10.05 20.76 -3.12
CA GLY A 148 10.27 19.72 -2.12
C GLY A 148 11.62 19.88 -1.40
N VAL A 149 12.70 20.11 -2.15
CA VAL A 149 14.03 20.39 -1.59
C VAL A 149 13.99 21.64 -0.71
N PHE A 150 13.40 22.73 -1.20
CA PHE A 150 13.27 23.97 -0.45
C PHE A 150 12.52 23.80 0.87
N CYS A 151 11.37 23.12 0.85
CA CYS A 151 10.60 22.80 2.04
C CYS A 151 11.38 21.91 3.02
N ASP A 152 12.12 20.92 2.52
CA ASP A 152 12.92 20.01 3.36
C ASP A 152 14.09 20.74 4.04
N VAL A 153 14.82 21.58 3.30
CA VAL A 153 15.92 22.41 3.83
C VAL A 153 15.41 23.40 4.89
N ARG A 154 14.27 24.06 4.62
CA ARG A 154 13.62 24.95 5.61
C ARG A 154 13.19 24.22 6.87
N GLN A 155 12.67 23.00 6.76
CA GLN A 155 12.30 22.23 7.94
C GLN A 155 13.53 21.83 8.77
N ARG A 156 14.64 21.43 8.11
CA ARG A 156 15.90 21.05 8.79
C ARG A 156 16.50 22.22 9.55
N SER A 157 16.62 23.38 8.90
CA SER A 157 17.14 24.61 9.54
C SER A 157 16.30 25.03 10.75
N HIS A 158 14.97 24.98 10.67
CA HIS A 158 14.11 25.23 11.83
C HIS A 158 14.29 24.19 12.96
N ALA A 159 14.50 22.91 12.61
CA ALA A 159 14.73 21.86 13.59
C ALA A 159 16.09 22.01 14.29
N GLU A 160 17.13 22.40 13.56
CA GLU A 160 18.46 22.68 14.09
C GLU A 160 18.46 23.91 15.01
N GLN A 161 17.79 25.00 14.62
CA GLN A 161 17.64 26.20 15.46
C GLN A 161 16.86 25.91 16.76
N ARG A 162 15.81 25.08 16.69
CA ARG A 162 15.07 24.64 17.89
C ARG A 162 15.88 23.66 18.75
N GLY A 163 16.63 22.76 18.12
CA GLY A 163 17.54 21.83 18.80
C GLY A 163 18.68 22.55 19.53
N ALA A 164 19.26 23.58 18.92
CA ALA A 164 20.29 24.44 19.53
C ALA A 164 19.75 25.30 20.70
N ARG A 165 18.47 25.69 20.68
CA ARG A 165 17.80 26.31 21.84
C ARG A 165 17.38 25.33 22.93
N SER A 166 17.26 24.04 22.60
CA SER A 166 16.82 22.95 23.48
C SER A 166 17.98 22.08 23.99
N SER A 167 19.24 22.36 23.62
CA SER A 167 20.41 21.53 23.94
C SER A 167 20.91 21.68 25.38
N ARG A 168 19.97 21.67 26.35
CA ARG A 168 20.25 21.32 27.76
C ARG A 168 19.57 20.04 28.22
N GLY A 169 18.89 19.28 27.35
CA GLY A 169 18.34 18.00 27.75
C GLY A 169 17.78 17.16 26.60
N LEU A 170 18.05 15.85 26.68
CA LEU A 170 17.56 14.73 25.87
C LEU A 170 18.26 14.47 24.51
N LYS A 171 19.18 13.49 24.58
CA LYS A 171 19.55 12.62 23.47
C LYS A 171 18.29 11.92 22.89
N PRO A 172 18.27 11.62 21.57
CA PRO A 172 17.17 10.88 20.95
C PRO A 172 17.02 9.47 21.54
N PRO A 173 15.82 8.84 21.44
CA PRO A 173 15.47 7.63 22.21
C PRO A 173 16.03 6.31 21.65
N ASP A 174 16.84 6.35 20.60
CA ASP A 174 17.40 5.13 20.01
C ASP A 174 18.74 4.85 20.70
N SER A 175 18.71 4.01 21.74
CA SER A 175 19.93 3.48 22.34
C SER A 175 20.70 2.70 21.26
N PRO A 176 21.97 3.05 20.97
CA PRO A 176 22.77 2.38 19.94
C PRO A 176 22.85 0.85 20.13
N ALA A 177 22.71 0.37 21.37
CA ALA A 177 22.69 -1.05 21.71
C ALA A 177 21.56 -1.85 21.00
N LYS A 178 20.36 -1.28 20.83
CA LYS A 178 19.24 -1.99 20.16
C LYS A 178 19.38 -2.06 18.65
N ALA A 179 20.06 -1.07 18.05
CA ALA A 179 20.34 -1.06 16.61
C ALA A 179 21.43 -2.08 16.25
N GLU A 180 22.40 -2.32 17.14
CA GLU A 180 23.42 -3.34 16.96
C GLU A 180 22.86 -4.77 17.02
N GLU A 181 21.90 -5.04 17.91
CA GLU A 181 21.26 -6.37 18.04
C GLU A 181 20.46 -6.81 16.80
N THR A 182 19.84 -5.87 16.07
CA THR A 182 18.99 -6.17 14.90
C THR A 182 19.74 -6.12 13.58
N LEU A 183 20.99 -5.63 13.58
CA LEU A 183 21.84 -5.51 12.40
C LEU A 183 22.03 -6.82 11.60
N PRO A 184 22.30 -8.00 12.21
CA PRO A 184 22.47 -9.24 11.44
C PRO A 184 21.18 -9.66 10.73
N LEU A 185 20.03 -9.56 11.41
CA LEU A 185 18.72 -9.86 10.80
C LEU A 185 18.43 -8.89 9.65
N ARG A 186 18.67 -7.60 9.83
CA ARG A 186 18.50 -6.60 8.79
C ARG A 186 19.34 -6.94 7.55
N ARG A 187 20.62 -7.29 7.73
CA ARG A 187 21.49 -7.69 6.62
C ARG A 187 20.97 -8.95 5.92
N LEU A 188 20.55 -9.95 6.69
CA LEU A 188 19.97 -11.18 6.15
C LEU A 188 18.72 -10.89 5.31
N VAL A 189 17.77 -10.11 5.84
CA VAL A 189 16.55 -9.74 5.11
C VAL A 189 16.89 -8.99 3.81
N LEU A 190 17.79 -8.02 3.86
CA LEU A 190 18.19 -7.27 2.66
C LEU A 190 18.85 -8.16 1.61
N LEU A 191 19.75 -9.07 2.02
CA LEU A 191 20.40 -10.02 1.11
C LEU A 191 19.39 -11.02 0.52
N SER A 192 18.47 -11.54 1.34
CA SER A 192 17.44 -12.48 0.88
C SER A 192 16.40 -11.83 -0.02
N SER A 193 16.02 -10.59 0.21
CA SER A 193 15.06 -9.86 -0.62
C SER A 193 15.67 -9.26 -1.88
N PHE A 194 16.98 -8.99 -1.91
CA PHE A 194 17.67 -8.40 -3.07
C PHE A 194 17.39 -9.10 -4.42
N PRO A 195 17.51 -10.44 -4.56
CA PRO A 195 17.25 -11.08 -5.86
C PRO A 195 15.80 -10.89 -6.33
N PHE A 196 14.83 -10.87 -5.41
CA PHE A 196 13.43 -10.62 -5.75
C PHE A 196 13.21 -9.18 -6.21
N VAL A 197 13.77 -8.20 -5.51
CA VAL A 197 13.69 -6.78 -5.89
C VAL A 197 14.37 -6.53 -7.23
N LEU A 198 15.54 -7.14 -7.46
CA LEU A 198 16.24 -7.06 -8.74
C LEU A 198 15.41 -7.68 -9.87
N ALA A 199 14.82 -8.85 -9.65
CA ALA A 199 13.95 -9.49 -10.62
C ALA A 199 12.69 -8.65 -10.91
N MET A 200 12.07 -8.04 -9.90
CA MET A 200 10.95 -7.11 -10.08
C MET A 200 11.35 -5.92 -10.95
N LEU A 201 12.51 -5.30 -10.68
CA LEU A 201 13.01 -4.17 -11.45
C LEU A 201 13.27 -4.56 -12.91
N LEU A 202 14.03 -5.63 -13.14
CA LEU A 202 14.35 -6.11 -14.49
C LEU A 202 13.09 -6.53 -15.25
N GLY A 203 12.18 -7.26 -14.59
CA GLY A 203 10.91 -7.71 -15.16
C GLY A 203 9.95 -6.57 -15.48
N SER A 204 9.92 -5.50 -14.68
CA SER A 204 9.09 -4.32 -14.96
C SER A 204 9.46 -3.62 -16.26
N MET A 205 10.73 -3.73 -16.70
CA MET A 205 11.23 -3.16 -17.95
C MET A 205 11.00 -4.05 -19.18
N LEU A 206 10.37 -5.21 -19.02
CA LEU A 206 10.01 -6.09 -20.12
C LEU A 206 8.62 -5.75 -20.68
N PRO A 207 8.36 -5.96 -21.99
CA PRO A 207 7.02 -5.86 -22.56
C PRO A 207 6.04 -6.77 -21.83
N SER A 208 4.83 -6.27 -21.56
CA SER A 208 3.77 -7.07 -20.95
C SER A 208 3.02 -7.88 -22.01
N THR A 209 2.67 -9.11 -21.64
CA THR A 209 1.85 -10.00 -22.48
C THR A 209 0.43 -10.18 -21.94
N ASP A 210 0.18 -9.76 -20.70
CA ASP A 210 -1.11 -9.84 -20.01
C ASP A 210 -2.24 -9.13 -20.76
N PHE A 211 -3.41 -9.77 -20.75
CA PHE A 211 -4.60 -9.30 -21.45
C PHE A 211 -5.03 -7.92 -20.95
N ASP A 212 -5.31 -7.76 -19.66
CA ASP A 212 -5.80 -6.48 -19.11
C ASP A 212 -4.80 -5.33 -19.28
N VAL A 213 -3.49 -5.65 -19.24
CA VAL A 213 -2.45 -4.66 -19.48
C VAL A 213 -2.58 -4.07 -20.88
N LYS A 214 -2.78 -4.93 -21.88
CA LYS A 214 -2.95 -4.55 -23.27
C LYS A 214 -4.33 -4.01 -23.59
N GLU A 215 -5.35 -4.42 -22.84
CA GLU A 215 -6.73 -4.03 -23.13
C GLU A 215 -7.02 -2.62 -22.63
N TYR A 216 -6.59 -2.24 -21.42
CA TYR A 216 -6.95 -0.94 -20.86
C TYR A 216 -5.89 -0.28 -19.98
N HIS A 217 -5.06 -1.01 -19.24
CA HIS A 217 -4.09 -0.35 -18.34
C HIS A 217 -3.00 0.42 -19.09
N LEU A 218 -2.57 -0.03 -20.28
CA LEU A 218 -1.63 0.70 -21.13
C LEU A 218 -2.27 1.22 -22.42
N GLU A 219 -3.30 0.55 -22.95
CA GLU A 219 -3.96 1.01 -24.18
C GLU A 219 -4.73 2.32 -23.96
N GLY A 220 -5.46 2.46 -22.84
CA GLY A 220 -6.12 3.71 -22.49
C GLY A 220 -5.14 4.90 -22.43
N PRO A 221 -4.07 4.83 -21.62
CA PRO A 221 -3.00 5.83 -21.61
C PRO A 221 -2.37 6.09 -22.98
N LYS A 222 -2.13 5.04 -23.78
CA LYS A 222 -1.58 5.20 -25.13
C LYS A 222 -2.53 5.99 -26.03
N GLU A 223 -3.82 5.70 -26.02
CA GLU A 223 -4.82 6.46 -26.78
C GLU A 223 -4.91 7.92 -26.31
N TYR A 224 -4.81 8.17 -25.00
CA TYR A 224 -4.73 9.54 -24.47
C TYR A 224 -3.48 10.28 -24.92
N PHE A 225 -2.32 9.61 -24.89
CA PHE A 225 -1.06 10.16 -25.38
C PHE A 225 -1.15 10.52 -26.87
N LEU A 226 -1.63 9.59 -27.70
CA LEU A 226 -1.77 9.81 -29.15
C LEU A 226 -2.80 10.91 -29.47
N GLY A 227 -3.86 11.01 -28.67
CA GLY A 227 -4.87 12.06 -28.79
C GLY A 227 -4.48 13.40 -28.16
N GLY A 228 -3.35 13.48 -27.45
CA GLY A 228 -2.89 14.66 -26.72
C GLY A 228 -3.78 15.09 -25.54
N ARG A 229 -4.79 14.28 -25.17
CA ARG A 229 -5.74 14.60 -24.10
C ARG A 229 -6.40 13.35 -23.51
N VAL A 230 -6.81 13.44 -22.25
CA VAL A 230 -7.67 12.44 -21.60
C VAL A 230 -9.11 12.72 -22.01
N ARG A 231 -9.81 11.71 -22.52
CA ARG A 231 -11.22 11.78 -22.93
C ARG A 231 -11.89 10.43 -22.79
N MET A 232 -13.22 10.39 -22.75
CA MET A 232 -13.98 9.15 -22.89
C MET A 232 -13.58 8.38 -24.17
N LEU A 233 -13.43 7.06 -24.03
CA LEU A 233 -13.20 6.13 -25.15
C LEU A 233 -14.43 5.22 -25.28
N PRO A 234 -15.37 5.53 -26.20
CA PRO A 234 -16.65 4.81 -26.29
C PRO A 234 -16.53 3.31 -26.59
N HIS A 235 -15.42 2.90 -27.22
CA HIS A 235 -15.15 1.50 -27.54
C HIS A 235 -14.60 0.68 -26.36
N ASN A 236 -14.19 1.33 -25.26
CA ASN A 236 -13.57 0.64 -24.13
C ASN A 236 -14.10 1.17 -22.79
N VAL A 237 -15.07 0.43 -22.22
CA VAL A 237 -15.71 0.78 -20.94
C VAL A 237 -14.73 0.87 -19.77
N TYR A 238 -13.65 0.09 -19.79
CA TYR A 238 -12.70 0.01 -18.68
C TYR A 238 -11.89 1.29 -18.50
N THR A 239 -11.75 2.13 -19.55
CA THR A 239 -11.00 3.39 -19.44
C THR A 239 -11.74 4.51 -18.72
N SER A 240 -13.01 4.26 -18.38
CA SER A 240 -13.80 5.10 -17.47
C SER A 240 -13.55 4.75 -16.00
N PHE A 241 -12.83 3.67 -15.70
CA PHE A 241 -12.47 3.38 -14.33
C PHE A 241 -11.55 4.45 -13.75
N PRO A 242 -11.51 4.59 -12.41
CA PRO A 242 -10.51 5.41 -11.76
C PRO A 242 -9.11 4.92 -12.14
N PHE A 243 -8.33 5.80 -12.76
CA PHE A 243 -7.09 5.46 -13.47
C PHE A 243 -5.86 6.05 -12.78
N LEU A 244 -5.81 6.01 -11.43
CA LEU A 244 -4.70 6.63 -10.68
C LEU A 244 -3.36 6.07 -11.13
N THR A 245 -3.24 4.75 -11.25
CA THR A 245 -1.99 4.06 -11.66
C THR A 245 -1.66 4.31 -13.13
N GLU A 246 -2.67 4.39 -13.97
CA GLU A 246 -2.59 4.52 -15.42
C GLU A 246 -2.14 5.93 -15.81
N MET A 247 -2.51 6.96 -15.03
CA MET A 247 -1.96 8.31 -15.19
C MET A 247 -0.45 8.36 -14.92
N LEU A 248 0.10 7.49 -14.07
CA LEU A 248 1.56 7.41 -13.91
C LEU A 248 2.22 6.88 -15.18
N SER A 249 1.61 5.85 -15.81
CA SER A 249 2.04 5.35 -17.12
C SER A 249 1.90 6.42 -18.21
N LEU A 250 0.78 7.15 -18.26
CA LEU A 250 0.58 8.27 -19.18
C LEU A 250 1.66 9.33 -19.00
N SER A 251 1.97 9.72 -17.76
CA SER A 251 3.01 10.72 -17.48
C SER A 251 4.38 10.27 -17.99
N ALA A 252 4.69 8.97 -17.90
CA ALA A 252 5.93 8.40 -18.44
C ALA A 252 5.96 8.40 -19.97
N MET A 253 4.83 8.15 -20.63
CA MET A 253 4.67 8.30 -22.08
C MET A 253 4.94 9.74 -22.53
N VAL A 254 4.37 10.72 -21.83
CA VAL A 254 4.52 12.14 -22.14
C VAL A 254 5.96 12.62 -21.90
N ILE A 255 6.54 12.35 -20.73
CA ILE A 255 7.93 12.75 -20.41
C ILE A 255 8.93 12.13 -21.39
N ARG A 256 8.71 10.87 -21.77
CA ARG A 256 9.57 10.16 -22.71
C ARG A 256 9.30 10.57 -24.16
N SER A 257 8.19 11.24 -24.45
CA SER A 257 7.67 11.55 -25.78
C SER A 257 7.62 10.31 -26.69
N ASP A 258 7.28 9.16 -26.12
CA ASP A 258 7.17 7.86 -26.78
C ASP A 258 6.25 6.97 -25.94
N TRP A 259 5.11 6.57 -26.50
CA TRP A 259 4.12 5.79 -25.76
C TRP A 259 4.63 4.38 -25.39
N TRP A 260 5.43 3.75 -26.26
CA TRP A 260 5.90 2.39 -26.06
C TRP A 260 6.99 2.33 -25.00
N ARG A 261 8.03 3.16 -25.15
CA ARG A 261 9.11 3.22 -24.15
C ARG A 261 8.61 3.84 -22.84
N GLY A 262 7.74 4.83 -22.92
CA GLY A 262 7.11 5.42 -21.75
C GLY A 262 6.22 4.45 -20.98
N ALA A 263 5.50 3.54 -21.65
CA ALA A 263 4.75 2.49 -20.97
C ALA A 263 5.66 1.58 -20.11
N LEU A 264 6.83 1.20 -20.63
CA LEU A 264 7.81 0.41 -19.89
C LEU A 264 8.40 1.20 -18.71
N ALA A 265 8.69 2.49 -18.90
CA ALA A 265 9.10 3.37 -17.80
C ALA A 265 7.99 3.52 -16.73
N GLY A 266 6.72 3.61 -17.15
CA GLY A 266 5.56 3.62 -16.27
C GLY A 266 5.49 2.36 -15.39
N LYS A 267 5.75 1.18 -15.95
CA LYS A 267 5.85 -0.06 -15.17
C LYS A 267 6.95 -0.02 -14.11
N VAL A 268 8.10 0.59 -14.40
CA VAL A 268 9.16 0.81 -13.40
C VAL A 268 8.66 1.70 -12.26
N VAL A 269 7.89 2.75 -12.57
CA VAL A 269 7.24 3.57 -11.53
C VAL A 269 6.26 2.74 -10.71
N LEU A 270 5.39 1.94 -11.35
CA LEU A 270 4.41 1.10 -10.67
C LEU A 270 5.07 0.04 -9.76
N MET A 271 6.20 -0.54 -10.16
CA MET A 271 6.99 -1.47 -9.34
C MET A 271 7.33 -0.87 -7.97
N THR A 272 7.56 0.45 -7.89
CA THR A 272 7.91 1.11 -6.62
C THR A 272 6.81 1.05 -5.56
N TYR A 273 5.55 0.82 -5.95
CA TYR A 273 4.47 0.61 -4.97
C TYR A 273 4.77 -0.58 -4.04
N SER A 274 5.44 -1.63 -4.53
CA SER A 274 5.86 -2.75 -3.68
C SER A 274 6.89 -2.32 -2.63
N MET A 275 7.81 -1.42 -2.99
CA MET A 275 8.81 -0.88 -2.06
C MET A 275 8.15 0.02 -1.02
N ILE A 276 7.25 0.91 -1.44
CA ILE A 276 6.50 1.79 -0.54
C ILE A 276 5.63 0.96 0.43
N THR A 277 4.99 -0.09 -0.07
CA THR A 277 4.20 -1.04 0.74
C THR A 277 5.08 -1.69 1.81
N SER A 278 6.28 -2.16 1.45
CA SER A 278 7.21 -2.77 2.41
C SER A 278 7.62 -1.80 3.54
N LEU A 279 7.84 -0.52 3.23
CA LEU A 279 8.12 0.51 4.23
C LEU A 279 6.92 0.76 5.14
N GLY A 280 5.70 0.78 4.58
CA GLY A 280 4.46 0.90 5.35
C GLY A 280 4.24 -0.27 6.29
N LEU A 281 4.43 -1.50 5.79
CA LEU A 281 4.34 -2.74 6.59
C LEU A 281 5.40 -2.75 7.70
N PHE A 282 6.66 -2.41 7.38
CA PHE A 282 7.72 -2.27 8.37
C PHE A 282 7.32 -1.30 9.48
N ALA A 283 6.83 -0.12 9.11
CA ALA A 283 6.44 0.90 10.07
C ALA A 283 5.29 0.46 10.99
N ILE A 284 4.24 -0.18 10.44
CA ILE A 284 3.11 -0.68 11.21
C ILE A 284 3.56 -1.83 12.12
N ALA A 285 4.21 -2.85 11.56
CA ALA A 285 4.63 -4.05 12.29
C ALA A 285 5.63 -3.71 13.41
N ARG A 286 6.58 -2.79 13.15
CA ARG A 286 7.51 -2.29 14.16
C ARG A 286 6.80 -1.65 15.36
N ARG A 287 5.73 -0.91 15.11
CA ARG A 287 4.92 -0.28 16.17
C ARG A 287 4.10 -1.29 16.97
N LEU A 288 3.63 -2.34 16.31
CA LEU A 288 2.80 -3.36 16.94
C LEU A 288 3.61 -4.35 17.78
N ALA A 289 4.80 -4.74 17.32
CA ALA A 289 5.53 -5.87 17.88
C ALA A 289 7.06 -5.74 17.86
N GLY A 290 7.60 -4.56 17.53
CA GLY A 290 9.04 -4.29 17.54
C GLY A 290 9.75 -4.50 16.20
N GLU A 291 11.00 -4.04 16.13
CA GLU A 291 11.76 -3.91 14.88
C GLU A 291 12.01 -5.24 14.15
N THR A 292 12.28 -6.32 14.87
CA THR A 292 12.41 -7.67 14.30
C THR A 292 11.19 -8.06 13.48
N VAL A 293 9.98 -7.82 14.00
CA VAL A 293 8.73 -8.14 13.30
C VAL A 293 8.53 -7.23 12.09
N GLY A 294 8.98 -5.98 12.16
CA GLY A 294 9.06 -5.08 11.03
C GLY A 294 9.87 -5.66 9.87
N TRP A 295 11.10 -6.12 10.13
CA TRP A 295 11.97 -6.71 9.11
C TRP A 295 11.42 -8.04 8.56
N LEU A 296 10.82 -8.87 9.41
CA LEU A 296 10.16 -10.10 8.95
C LEU A 296 8.96 -9.80 8.04
N ALA A 297 8.18 -8.75 8.32
CA ALA A 297 7.09 -8.33 7.44
C ALA A 297 7.61 -7.91 6.05
N VAL A 298 8.74 -7.20 5.99
CA VAL A 298 9.43 -6.85 4.73
C VAL A 298 9.84 -8.10 3.97
N LEU A 299 10.48 -9.05 4.66
CA LEU A 299 10.93 -10.31 4.06
C LEU A 299 9.75 -11.08 3.46
N ILE A 300 8.68 -11.29 4.23
CA ILE A 300 7.49 -12.03 3.79
C ILE A 300 6.86 -11.34 2.58
N TRP A 301 6.69 -10.02 2.62
CA TRP A 301 6.09 -9.27 1.52
C TRP A 301 6.90 -9.37 0.22
N LEU A 302 8.21 -9.07 0.28
CA LEU A 302 9.07 -8.99 -0.91
C LEU A 302 9.39 -10.37 -1.51
N THR A 303 9.28 -11.44 -0.71
CA THR A 303 9.50 -12.82 -1.18
C THR A 303 8.21 -13.54 -1.57
N THR A 304 7.04 -12.90 -1.43
CA THR A 304 5.78 -13.49 -1.88
C THR A 304 5.71 -13.48 -3.42
N PRO A 305 5.46 -14.61 -4.09
CA PRO A 305 5.45 -14.67 -5.55
C PRO A 305 4.43 -13.73 -6.21
N TRP A 306 3.26 -13.53 -5.60
CA TRP A 306 2.27 -12.56 -6.07
C TRP A 306 2.80 -11.12 -6.10
N THR A 307 3.56 -10.72 -5.06
CA THR A 307 4.20 -9.41 -5.00
C THR A 307 5.16 -9.23 -6.18
N TYR A 308 5.93 -10.27 -6.52
CA TYR A 308 6.79 -10.25 -7.69
C TYR A 308 5.97 -10.07 -8.98
N ARG A 309 4.93 -10.89 -9.19
CA ARG A 309 4.11 -10.84 -10.40
C ARG A 309 3.53 -9.45 -10.63
N ILE A 310 2.81 -8.92 -9.63
CA ILE A 310 2.17 -7.61 -9.72
C ILE A 310 3.18 -6.47 -9.91
N SER A 311 4.41 -6.61 -9.39
CA SER A 311 5.47 -5.62 -9.59
C SER A 311 6.07 -5.62 -11.00
N THR A 312 5.82 -6.65 -11.80
CA THR A 312 6.35 -6.78 -13.17
C THR A 312 5.34 -6.47 -14.28
N ILE A 313 4.07 -6.25 -13.93
CA ILE A 313 2.97 -5.99 -14.87
C ILE A 313 2.26 -4.68 -14.49
N ALA A 314 1.61 -4.02 -15.46
CA ALA A 314 0.96 -2.73 -15.26
C ALA A 314 -0.45 -2.87 -14.64
N TYR A 315 -0.56 -3.61 -13.54
CA TYR A 315 -1.83 -3.86 -12.85
C TYR A 315 -2.07 -2.84 -11.74
N ALA A 316 -3.33 -2.46 -11.52
CA ALA A 316 -3.73 -1.49 -10.51
C ALA A 316 -3.59 -2.02 -9.05
N GLU A 317 -3.53 -3.34 -8.89
CA GLU A 317 -3.52 -4.07 -7.62
C GLU A 317 -2.33 -3.70 -6.72
N GLY A 318 -1.17 -3.40 -7.33
CA GLY A 318 0.03 -2.93 -6.61
C GLY A 318 -0.20 -1.58 -5.95
N GLY A 319 -0.80 -0.64 -6.69
CA GLY A 319 -1.21 0.67 -6.17
C GLY A 319 -2.28 0.54 -5.09
N LEU A 320 -3.32 -0.26 -5.35
CA LEU A 320 -4.41 -0.50 -4.39
C LEU A 320 -3.89 -1.04 -3.06
N THR A 321 -3.01 -2.04 -3.10
CA THR A 321 -2.43 -2.65 -1.88
C THR A 321 -1.54 -1.66 -1.13
N CYS A 322 -0.76 -0.85 -1.86
CA CYS A 322 0.03 0.22 -1.25
C CYS A 322 -0.86 1.21 -0.51
N TYR A 323 -1.90 1.75 -1.15
CA TYR A 323 -2.79 2.73 -0.50
C TYR A 323 -3.61 2.13 0.63
N LEU A 324 -3.96 0.84 0.57
CA LEU A 324 -4.54 0.12 1.70
C LEU A 324 -3.60 0.17 2.92
N VAL A 325 -2.33 -0.22 2.73
CA VAL A 325 -1.32 -0.21 3.81
C VAL A 325 -1.04 1.21 4.31
N LEU A 326 -0.94 2.19 3.42
CA LEU A 326 -0.72 3.59 3.81
C LEU A 326 -1.92 4.18 4.54
N THR A 327 -3.15 3.80 4.17
CA THR A 327 -4.36 4.20 4.89
C THR A 327 -4.34 3.65 6.33
N LEU A 328 -3.99 2.37 6.50
CA LEU A 328 -3.80 1.79 7.83
C LEU A 328 -2.68 2.49 8.61
N LEU A 329 -1.57 2.85 7.96
CA LEU A 329 -0.49 3.60 8.58
C LEU A 329 -0.98 5.00 9.03
N GLY A 330 -1.74 5.70 8.21
CA GLY A 330 -2.36 6.99 8.54
C GLY A 330 -3.29 6.88 9.75
N LEU A 331 -4.14 5.85 9.78
CA LEU A 331 -5.03 5.54 10.90
C LEU A 331 -4.26 5.26 12.20
N VAL A 332 -3.21 4.42 12.14
CA VAL A 332 -2.35 4.12 13.29
C VAL A 332 -1.66 5.39 13.78
N MET A 333 -1.16 6.23 12.88
CA MET A 333 -0.49 7.48 13.23
C MET A 333 -1.43 8.50 13.87
N TRP A 334 -2.65 8.64 13.34
CA TRP A 334 -3.69 9.46 13.92
C TRP A 334 -4.07 9.00 15.33
N ARG A 335 -4.28 7.68 15.49
CA ARG A 335 -4.64 7.08 16.77
C ARG A 335 -3.55 7.30 17.81
N ASP A 336 -2.30 6.93 17.50
CA ASP A 336 -1.17 7.04 18.44
C ASP A 336 -0.98 8.48 18.96
N ARG A 337 -1.32 9.49 18.14
CA ARG A 337 -1.31 10.90 18.58
C ARG A 337 -2.53 11.29 19.40
N SER A 338 -3.72 10.82 19.02
CA SER A 338 -4.95 11.08 19.77
C SER A 338 -4.87 10.51 21.19
N LEU A 339 -4.22 9.37 21.38
CA LEU A 339 -4.01 8.74 22.68
C LEU A 339 -2.94 9.42 23.56
N ARG A 340 -2.02 10.20 22.96
CA ARG A 340 -1.08 11.05 23.71
C ARG A 340 -1.72 12.32 24.24
N VAL A 341 -2.85 12.74 23.64
CA VAL A 341 -3.66 13.89 24.06
C VAL A 341 -4.77 13.46 25.04
N GLY A 342 -5.19 12.19 25.01
CA GLY A 342 -6.11 11.60 25.99
C GLY A 342 -5.66 10.19 26.38
N GLY A 343 -5.25 10.01 27.64
CA GLY A 343 -4.56 8.83 28.16
C GLY A 343 -5.20 7.49 27.80
N TRP A 344 -4.69 6.86 26.75
CA TRP A 344 -4.95 5.46 26.40
C TRP A 344 -3.63 4.85 25.94
N GLY A 345 -2.84 4.35 26.88
CA GLY A 345 -1.55 3.74 26.60
C GLY A 345 -1.68 2.35 25.98
N PHE A 346 -0.77 2.04 25.04
CA PHE A 346 -0.37 0.66 24.67
C PHE A 346 0.66 0.08 25.64
N THR A 347 0.90 0.77 26.76
CA THR A 347 1.92 0.50 27.76
C THR A 347 1.29 0.57 29.13
N GLU A 348 1.77 -0.33 30.00
CA GLU A 348 1.24 -0.70 31.31
C GLU A 348 0.86 0.47 32.21
N GLU A 349 -0.01 0.16 33.19
CA GLU A 349 -0.52 1.04 34.23
C GLU A 349 0.53 2.04 34.74
N PRO A 350 0.14 3.29 35.00
CA PRO A 350 1.02 4.18 35.73
C PRO A 350 1.15 3.63 37.15
N ASP A 351 2.35 3.20 37.51
CA ASP A 351 2.75 3.03 38.90
C ASP A 351 2.48 4.37 39.61
N GLU A 352 1.57 4.37 40.58
CA GLU A 352 1.15 5.52 41.37
C GLU A 352 2.33 5.98 42.25
N SER A 353 3.26 6.72 41.66
CA SER A 353 4.27 7.46 42.40
C SER A 353 4.05 8.96 42.14
N PRO A 354 3.67 9.75 43.17
CA PRO A 354 3.47 11.19 43.03
C PRO A 354 4.85 11.85 42.99
N GLY A 355 5.43 11.94 41.79
CA GLY A 355 6.65 12.67 41.52
C GLY A 355 6.56 13.33 40.15
N GLU A 356 6.73 14.64 40.11
CA GLU A 356 6.72 15.48 38.91
C GLU A 356 7.68 14.96 37.82
N VAL A 357 7.18 14.10 36.94
CA VAL A 357 7.85 13.84 35.66
C VAL A 357 7.35 14.89 34.69
N SER A 358 8.17 15.92 34.49
CA SER A 358 8.02 16.94 33.45
C SER A 358 7.70 16.27 32.12
N ARG A 359 6.42 16.35 31.71
CA ARG A 359 5.98 15.91 30.38
C ARG A 359 6.77 16.72 29.34
N PRO A 360 7.41 16.09 28.33
CA PRO A 360 8.05 16.85 27.27
C PRO A 360 7.00 17.75 26.60
N PRO A 361 7.37 18.96 26.15
CA PRO A 361 6.42 19.89 25.54
C PRO A 361 5.89 19.29 24.25
N THR A 362 4.74 18.63 24.32
CA THR A 362 4.02 18.15 23.14
C THR A 362 3.40 19.37 22.48
N CYS A 363 3.84 19.68 21.25
CA CYS A 363 3.06 20.55 20.38
C CYS A 363 1.68 19.90 20.22
N PRO A 364 0.57 20.54 20.62
CA PRO A 364 -0.76 20.05 20.33
C PRO A 364 -1.00 20.23 18.83
N GLY A 365 -0.56 19.25 18.03
CA GLY A 365 -1.02 19.14 16.66
C GLY A 365 -2.50 18.77 16.68
N SER A 366 -3.35 19.53 16.00
CA SER A 366 -4.74 19.14 15.80
C SER A 366 -4.81 17.74 15.19
N SER A 367 -5.75 16.92 15.63
CA SER A 367 -5.95 15.58 15.05
C SER A 367 -6.43 15.63 13.59
N GLY A 368 -6.92 16.79 13.15
CA GLY A 368 -7.54 17.02 11.84
C GLY A 368 -6.68 16.64 10.63
N PRO A 369 -5.43 17.13 10.50
CA PRO A 369 -4.61 16.84 9.32
C PRO A 369 -4.33 15.35 9.12
N TRP A 370 -4.27 14.56 10.19
CA TRP A 370 -4.10 13.11 10.10
C TRP A 370 -5.38 12.39 9.66
N ILE A 371 -6.55 12.87 10.10
CA ILE A 371 -7.85 12.37 9.63
C ILE A 371 -7.97 12.65 8.12
N PHE A 372 -7.69 13.89 7.72
CA PHE A 372 -7.71 14.29 6.31
C PHE A 372 -6.70 13.49 5.47
N LEU A 373 -5.46 13.32 5.94
CA LEU A 373 -4.44 12.51 5.27
C LEU A 373 -4.89 11.04 5.13
N THR A 374 -5.50 10.47 6.17
CA THR A 374 -6.04 9.11 6.11
C THR A 374 -7.13 9.02 5.05
N GLY A 375 -7.98 10.04 4.93
CA GLY A 375 -8.97 10.17 3.85
C GLY A 375 -8.34 10.24 2.46
N LEU A 376 -7.30 11.07 2.26
CA LEU A 376 -6.56 11.16 0.99
C LEU A 376 -6.00 9.81 0.56
N LEU A 377 -5.43 9.04 1.50
CA LEU A 377 -4.85 7.73 1.22
C LEU A 377 -5.95 6.70 0.89
N ALA A 378 -7.06 6.73 1.61
CA ALA A 378 -8.20 5.85 1.34
C ALA A 378 -8.86 6.15 -0.01
N GLY A 379 -9.03 7.43 -0.34
CA GLY A 379 -9.52 7.85 -1.65
C GLY A 379 -8.55 7.50 -2.78
N SER A 380 -7.24 7.52 -2.53
CA SER A 380 -6.25 7.04 -3.49
C SER A 380 -6.37 5.54 -3.75
N ALA A 381 -6.72 4.74 -2.75
CA ALA A 381 -7.03 3.31 -2.95
C ALA A 381 -8.24 3.12 -3.88
N ALA A 382 -9.32 3.88 -3.67
CA ALA A 382 -10.50 3.88 -4.55
C ALA A 382 -10.18 4.41 -5.96
N ALA A 383 -9.24 5.35 -6.07
CA ALA A 383 -8.77 5.91 -7.32
C ALA A 383 -7.87 4.96 -8.12
N CYS A 384 -7.30 3.92 -7.51
CA CYS A 384 -6.66 2.82 -8.25
C CYS A 384 -7.69 1.87 -8.86
N LYS A 385 -8.78 1.57 -8.12
CA LYS A 385 -9.85 0.67 -8.57
C LYS A 385 -11.06 0.80 -7.64
N TYR A 386 -12.27 0.65 -8.17
CA TYR A 386 -13.50 0.72 -7.36
C TYR A 386 -13.52 -0.16 -6.09
N PRO A 387 -12.97 -1.39 -6.07
CA PRO A 387 -12.86 -2.19 -4.84
C PRO A 387 -12.10 -1.49 -3.70
N GLY A 388 -11.28 -0.47 -3.97
CA GLY A 388 -10.68 0.39 -2.96
C GLY A 388 -11.68 1.10 -2.05
N VAL A 389 -12.90 1.34 -2.52
CA VAL A 389 -13.99 1.86 -1.68
C VAL A 389 -14.35 0.85 -0.58
N LEU A 390 -14.48 -0.42 -0.96
CA LEU A 390 -14.87 -1.50 -0.05
C LEU A 390 -13.69 -1.95 0.81
N SER A 391 -12.47 -1.99 0.27
CA SER A 391 -11.30 -2.46 1.01
C SER A 391 -10.71 -1.37 1.90
N ALA A 392 -10.70 -0.08 1.53
CA ALA A 392 -10.08 0.98 2.32
C ALA A 392 -11.08 2.02 2.85
N VAL A 393 -11.87 2.64 1.97
CA VAL A 393 -12.68 3.83 2.33
C VAL A 393 -13.69 3.54 3.42
N ILE A 394 -14.53 2.52 3.24
CA ILE A 394 -15.61 2.16 4.16
C ILE A 394 -15.06 1.66 5.51
N PRO A 395 -14.26 0.58 5.59
CA PRO A 395 -13.84 0.01 6.86
C PRO A 395 -13.01 0.99 7.71
N VAL A 396 -12.14 1.79 7.08
CA VAL A 396 -11.36 2.81 7.80
C VAL A 396 -12.24 3.98 8.20
N GLY A 397 -13.17 4.43 7.36
CA GLY A 397 -14.14 5.48 7.70
C GLY A 397 -15.01 5.10 8.91
N LEU A 398 -15.53 3.86 8.94
CA LEU A 398 -16.26 3.32 10.09
C LEU A 398 -15.39 3.28 11.35
N THR A 399 -14.12 2.88 11.21
CA THR A 399 -13.18 2.88 12.35
C THR A 399 -12.90 4.30 12.85
N VAL A 400 -12.74 5.27 11.95
CA VAL A 400 -12.55 6.70 12.27
C VAL A 400 -13.75 7.23 13.04
N LEU A 401 -14.97 6.96 12.58
CA LEU A 401 -16.21 7.35 13.27
C LEU A 401 -16.36 6.64 14.63
N TRP A 402 -16.00 5.37 14.72
CA TRP A 402 -16.04 4.61 15.98
C TRP A 402 -15.06 5.17 17.03
N ILE A 403 -13.82 5.47 16.62
CA ILE A 403 -12.81 6.12 17.49
C ILE A 403 -13.31 7.49 17.93
N ALA A 404 -13.84 8.29 16.98
CA ALA A 404 -14.41 9.60 17.28
C ALA A 404 -15.62 9.50 18.22
N GLY A 405 -16.43 8.45 18.12
CA GLY A 405 -17.57 8.18 19.00
C GLY A 405 -17.14 7.84 20.41
N ARG A 406 -16.06 7.07 20.61
CA ARG A 406 -15.63 6.63 21.95
C ARG A 406 -14.67 7.57 22.68
N SER A 407 -14.22 8.63 22.04
CA SER A 407 -13.25 9.55 22.64
C SER A 407 -13.90 10.43 23.74
N GLY A 408 -13.36 10.48 24.96
CA GLY A 408 -13.86 11.38 26.01
C GLY A 408 -15.21 10.98 26.66
N LYS A 409 -15.69 11.80 27.61
CA LYS A 409 -16.94 11.52 28.36
C LYS A 409 -18.17 11.69 27.45
N PRO A 410 -19.23 10.86 27.63
CA PRO A 410 -20.50 11.05 26.95
C PRO A 410 -21.00 12.48 27.15
N SER A 411 -21.24 13.19 26.06
CA SER A 411 -21.72 14.58 26.09
C SER A 411 -22.55 14.87 24.86
N SER A 412 -23.41 15.90 24.93
CA SER A 412 -24.18 16.40 23.78
C SER A 412 -23.31 16.88 22.61
N PHE A 413 -21.99 17.04 22.81
CA PHE A 413 -21.04 17.44 21.78
C PHE A 413 -20.41 16.27 21.00
N GLN A 414 -20.65 15.03 21.44
CA GLN A 414 -20.06 13.82 20.84
C GLN A 414 -20.45 13.63 19.38
N TRP A 415 -21.73 13.83 19.02
CA TRP A 415 -22.20 13.69 17.64
C TRP A 415 -21.59 14.75 16.72
N LYS A 416 -21.41 16.00 17.19
CA LYS A 416 -20.77 17.08 16.43
C LYS A 416 -19.34 16.73 16.09
N ARG A 417 -18.61 16.12 17.04
CA ARG A 417 -17.24 15.63 16.80
C ARG A 417 -17.20 14.49 15.80
N CYS A 418 -18.12 13.51 15.91
CA CYS A 418 -18.23 12.42 14.93
C CYS A 418 -18.49 12.97 13.53
N LEU A 419 -19.44 13.90 13.40
CA LEU A 419 -19.77 14.55 12.14
C LEU A 419 -18.57 15.31 11.56
N ALA A 420 -17.89 16.13 12.36
CA ALA A 420 -16.71 16.88 11.92
C ALA A 420 -15.55 15.95 11.49
N THR A 421 -15.34 14.86 12.24
CA THR A 421 -14.30 13.86 11.93
C THR A 421 -14.63 13.10 10.65
N GLY A 422 -15.89 12.66 10.49
CA GLY A 422 -16.38 12.03 9.28
C GLY A 422 -16.30 12.95 8.07
N ALA A 423 -16.74 14.20 8.20
CA ALA A 423 -16.67 15.19 7.13
C ALA A 423 -15.23 15.45 6.68
N LEU A 424 -14.28 15.55 7.62
CA LEU A 424 -12.88 15.76 7.30
C LEU A 424 -12.24 14.55 6.61
N TYR A 425 -12.57 13.33 7.04
CA TYR A 425 -12.14 12.11 6.37
C TYR A 425 -12.70 12.04 4.94
N SER A 426 -14.01 12.24 4.78
CA SER A 426 -14.67 12.23 3.48
C SER A 426 -14.13 13.33 2.55
N ALA A 427 -13.82 14.51 3.07
CA ALA A 427 -13.17 15.56 2.30
C ALA A 427 -11.81 15.10 1.75
N GLY A 428 -11.01 14.39 2.56
CA GLY A 428 -9.77 13.77 2.08
C GLY A 428 -10.02 12.76 0.97
N VAL A 429 -11.00 11.86 1.14
CA VAL A 429 -11.37 10.86 0.11
C VAL A 429 -11.72 11.55 -1.21
N LEU A 430 -12.58 12.57 -1.16
CA LEU A 430 -13.09 13.28 -2.32
C LEU A 430 -12.01 14.08 -3.06
N VAL A 431 -10.95 14.55 -2.41
CA VAL A 431 -9.84 15.24 -3.10
C VAL A 431 -9.13 14.29 -4.07
N THR A 432 -8.97 13.03 -3.70
CA THR A 432 -8.24 12.05 -4.53
C THR A 432 -9.14 11.19 -5.42
N PHE A 433 -10.37 10.93 -5.00
CA PHE A 433 -11.32 10.09 -5.72
C PHE A 433 -12.38 10.88 -6.49
N GLY A 434 -12.78 12.05 -5.97
CA GLY A 434 -13.79 12.92 -6.55
C GLY A 434 -13.49 13.37 -7.99
N PRO A 435 -12.24 13.67 -8.40
CA PRO A 435 -11.93 14.00 -9.79
C PRO A 435 -12.35 12.91 -10.78
N TRP A 436 -12.22 11.63 -10.40
CA TRP A 436 -12.66 10.49 -11.22
C TRP A 436 -14.17 10.42 -11.33
N LEU A 437 -14.86 10.60 -10.20
CA LEU A 437 -16.33 10.63 -10.16
C LEU A 437 -16.89 11.79 -11.00
N LEU A 438 -16.27 12.96 -10.90
CA LEU A 438 -16.66 14.15 -11.66
C LEU A 438 -16.42 13.96 -13.15
N LYS A 439 -15.25 13.43 -13.55
CA LYS A 439 -14.95 13.08 -14.94
C LYS A 439 -16.04 12.17 -15.50
N ASN A 440 -16.35 11.07 -14.81
CA ASN A 440 -17.35 10.11 -15.30
C ASN A 440 -18.77 10.71 -15.32
N LEU A 441 -19.12 11.53 -14.34
CA LEU A 441 -20.40 12.24 -14.34
C LEU A 441 -20.54 13.16 -15.57
N ILE A 442 -19.48 13.91 -15.90
CA ILE A 442 -19.48 14.81 -17.07
C ILE A 442 -19.51 14.02 -18.38
N GLU A 443 -18.73 12.94 -18.48
CA GLU A 443 -18.56 12.19 -19.73
C GLU A 443 -19.67 11.18 -20.02
N THR A 444 -20.37 10.70 -18.98
CA THR A 444 -21.32 9.58 -19.12
C THR A 444 -22.65 9.82 -18.42
N GLY A 445 -22.78 10.86 -17.61
CA GLY A 445 -23.92 11.06 -16.71
C GLY A 445 -23.91 10.17 -15.45
N ASN A 446 -22.98 9.20 -15.35
CA ASN A 446 -22.87 8.28 -14.22
C ASN A 446 -21.50 8.44 -13.51
N PRO A 447 -21.44 8.88 -12.24
CA PRO A 447 -20.18 9.11 -11.54
C PRO A 447 -19.38 7.83 -11.27
N VAL A 448 -20.02 6.66 -11.26
CA VAL A 448 -19.38 5.36 -11.02
C VAL A 448 -19.47 4.45 -12.23
N TYR A 449 -19.55 5.03 -13.44
CA TYR A 449 -19.71 4.30 -14.69
C TYR A 449 -18.71 3.13 -14.85
N PRO A 450 -19.17 1.96 -15.36
CA PRO A 450 -20.54 1.58 -15.73
C PRO A 450 -21.32 0.95 -14.57
N LEU A 451 -20.82 1.03 -13.32
CA LEU A 451 -21.49 0.45 -12.17
C LEU A 451 -22.80 1.19 -11.87
N LEU A 452 -23.73 0.48 -11.22
CA LEU A 452 -25.06 1.01 -10.87
C LEU A 452 -25.85 1.56 -12.07
N TRP A 453 -25.56 1.09 -13.29
CA TRP A 453 -26.22 1.53 -14.52
C TRP A 453 -27.76 1.47 -14.46
N SER A 454 -28.33 0.46 -13.79
CA SER A 454 -29.80 0.35 -13.66
C SER A 454 -30.45 1.47 -12.85
N VAL A 455 -29.66 2.24 -12.09
CA VAL A 455 -30.14 3.36 -11.26
C VAL A 455 -29.69 4.69 -11.84
N LEU A 456 -28.43 4.79 -12.28
CA LEU A 456 -27.80 6.04 -12.70
C LEU A 456 -27.74 6.22 -14.22
N GLY A 457 -28.07 5.17 -14.99
CA GLY A 457 -27.87 5.14 -16.44
C GLY A 457 -26.39 5.18 -16.83
N GLY A 458 -26.12 5.76 -17.98
CA GLY A 458 -24.78 5.90 -18.56
C GLY A 458 -24.89 6.03 -20.07
N GLU A 459 -24.41 7.15 -20.62
CA GLU A 459 -24.35 7.32 -22.07
C GLU A 459 -23.59 6.16 -22.73
N SER A 460 -24.05 5.73 -23.90
CA SER A 460 -23.47 4.63 -24.67
C SER A 460 -23.47 3.24 -24.00
N PHE A 461 -24.19 3.07 -22.88
CA PHE A 461 -24.36 1.76 -22.22
C PHE A 461 -25.84 1.37 -22.24
N ASP A 462 -26.17 0.27 -22.91
CA ASP A 462 -27.53 -0.21 -23.08
C ASP A 462 -27.82 -1.50 -22.28
N ALA A 463 -29.08 -1.96 -22.30
CA ALA A 463 -29.48 -3.15 -21.57
C ALA A 463 -28.72 -4.41 -22.02
N ALA A 464 -28.43 -4.53 -23.33
CA ALA A 464 -27.69 -5.67 -23.88
C ALA A 464 -26.23 -5.68 -23.41
N THR A 465 -25.57 -4.52 -23.37
CA THR A 465 -24.19 -4.37 -22.90
C THR A 465 -24.10 -4.56 -21.39
N ASN A 466 -25.07 -4.06 -20.62
CA ASN A 466 -25.16 -4.33 -19.20
C ASN A 466 -25.38 -5.83 -18.89
N ALA A 467 -26.16 -6.54 -19.71
CA ALA A 467 -26.31 -7.99 -19.57
C ALA A 467 -24.97 -8.73 -19.79
N ARG A 468 -24.20 -8.35 -20.82
CA ARG A 468 -22.85 -8.87 -21.06
C ARG A 468 -21.89 -8.53 -19.91
N TRP A 469 -21.92 -7.29 -19.42
CA TRP A 469 -21.14 -6.85 -18.26
C TRP A 469 -21.41 -7.72 -17.04
N LYS A 470 -22.69 -7.89 -16.69
CA LYS A 470 -23.12 -8.73 -15.56
C LYS A 470 -22.70 -10.19 -15.75
N ALA A 471 -22.81 -10.76 -16.95
CA ALA A 471 -22.38 -12.13 -17.19
C ALA A 471 -20.87 -12.34 -16.91
N GLY A 472 -20.04 -11.32 -17.17
CA GLY A 472 -18.59 -11.38 -16.91
C GLY A 472 -18.15 -10.96 -15.50
N HIS A 473 -19.00 -10.22 -14.76
CA HIS A 473 -18.61 -9.56 -13.50
C HIS A 473 -19.59 -9.80 -12.33
N ALA A 474 -20.58 -10.68 -12.48
CA ALA A 474 -21.52 -10.97 -11.41
C ALA A 474 -20.81 -11.73 -10.27
N PRO A 475 -21.05 -11.34 -9.01
CA PRO A 475 -20.58 -12.12 -7.87
C PRO A 475 -21.27 -13.49 -7.85
N PRO A 476 -20.76 -14.48 -7.10
CA PRO A 476 -21.31 -15.83 -7.02
C PRO A 476 -22.65 -15.87 -6.24
N THR A 477 -23.68 -15.17 -6.71
CA THR A 477 -24.99 -15.05 -6.06
C THR A 477 -25.74 -16.38 -5.98
N TRP A 478 -25.31 -17.40 -6.72
CA TRP A 478 -25.81 -18.77 -6.58
C TRP A 478 -25.62 -19.32 -5.17
N LEU A 479 -24.61 -18.85 -4.41
CA LEU A 479 -24.42 -19.21 -3.00
C LEU A 479 -25.58 -18.75 -2.11
N LEU A 480 -26.28 -17.67 -2.47
CA LEU A 480 -27.49 -17.22 -1.75
C LEU A 480 -28.67 -18.17 -1.98
N GLN A 481 -28.69 -18.86 -3.12
CA GLN A 481 -29.72 -19.84 -3.46
C GLN A 481 -29.42 -21.22 -2.84
N GLN A 482 -28.15 -21.48 -2.48
CA GLN A 482 -27.71 -22.73 -1.85
C GLN A 482 -26.85 -22.46 -0.60
N PRO A 483 -27.43 -22.00 0.52
CA PRO A 483 -26.67 -21.61 1.71
C PRO A 483 -25.81 -22.74 2.31
N SER A 484 -26.21 -24.01 2.11
CA SER A 484 -25.43 -25.18 2.53
C SER A 484 -24.07 -25.29 1.85
N GLN A 485 -23.88 -24.68 0.68
CA GLN A 485 -22.61 -24.69 -0.07
C GLN A 485 -21.64 -23.59 0.37
N ILE A 486 -22.07 -22.62 1.19
CA ILE A 486 -21.22 -21.50 1.62
C ILE A 486 -19.99 -21.99 2.39
N LEU A 487 -20.16 -22.90 3.36
CA LEU A 487 -19.03 -23.40 4.15
C LEU A 487 -18.08 -24.31 3.35
N PRO A 488 -18.57 -25.27 2.55
CA PRO A 488 -17.71 -26.04 1.62
C PRO A 488 -16.92 -25.16 0.64
N ASP A 489 -17.58 -24.20 -0.02
CA ASP A 489 -16.95 -23.29 -0.98
C ASP A 489 -15.91 -22.39 -0.29
N LEU A 490 -16.23 -21.83 0.88
CA LEU A 490 -15.27 -21.06 1.67
C LEU A 490 -14.05 -21.90 2.06
N TRP A 491 -14.27 -23.13 2.52
CA TRP A 491 -13.18 -24.04 2.89
C TRP A 491 -12.28 -24.35 1.70
N GLN A 492 -12.87 -24.64 0.53
CA GLN A 492 -12.13 -24.85 -0.71
C GLN A 492 -11.31 -23.62 -1.10
N ARG A 493 -11.91 -22.42 -1.09
CA ARG A 493 -11.21 -21.16 -1.38
C ARG A 493 -10.05 -20.91 -0.43
N LEU A 494 -10.21 -21.19 0.86
CA LEU A 494 -9.14 -21.05 1.85
C LEU A 494 -7.99 -22.04 1.56
N GLN A 495 -8.29 -23.28 1.19
CA GLN A 495 -7.26 -24.23 0.75
C GLN A 495 -6.56 -23.76 -0.53
N ASP A 496 -7.32 -23.25 -1.49
CA ASP A 496 -6.78 -22.77 -2.75
C ASP A 496 -5.84 -21.58 -2.53
N ILE A 497 -6.19 -20.65 -1.64
CA ILE A 497 -5.34 -19.50 -1.28
C ILE A 497 -4.11 -19.96 -0.48
N PHE A 498 -4.31 -20.63 0.66
CA PHE A 498 -3.23 -20.83 1.64
C PHE A 498 -2.36 -22.07 1.38
N LEU A 499 -2.84 -23.05 0.62
CA LEU A 499 -2.14 -24.33 0.43
C LEU A 499 -1.77 -24.58 -1.04
N ARG A 500 -2.69 -24.33 -1.96
CA ARG A 500 -2.53 -24.74 -3.37
C ARG A 500 -2.02 -23.63 -4.29
N SER A 501 -2.22 -22.35 -3.94
CA SER A 501 -1.78 -21.22 -4.76
C SER A 501 -0.26 -21.22 -4.99
N ASP A 502 0.15 -21.12 -6.24
CA ASP A 502 1.55 -20.89 -6.63
C ASP A 502 1.98 -19.42 -6.43
N TRP A 503 1.05 -18.55 -6.07
CA TRP A 503 1.27 -17.13 -5.86
C TRP A 503 1.53 -16.75 -4.39
N GLN A 504 1.41 -17.68 -3.45
CA GLN A 504 1.58 -17.43 -2.01
C GLN A 504 2.89 -17.97 -1.45
N THR A 505 3.33 -17.36 -0.34
CA THR A 505 4.49 -17.83 0.44
C THR A 505 4.04 -18.79 1.56
N PRO A 506 4.78 -19.90 1.80
CA PRO A 506 4.47 -20.80 2.92
C PRO A 506 4.57 -20.10 4.28
N LEU A 507 5.37 -19.04 4.38
CA LEU A 507 5.54 -18.27 5.61
C LEU A 507 4.22 -17.62 6.07
N LEU A 508 3.38 -17.17 5.13
CA LEU A 508 2.12 -16.54 5.45
C LEU A 508 1.17 -17.57 6.09
N GLY A 509 0.97 -18.71 5.43
CA GLY A 509 0.12 -19.79 5.94
C GLY A 509 0.64 -20.40 7.25
N ALA A 510 1.95 -20.62 7.36
CA ALA A 510 2.56 -21.20 8.56
C ALA A 510 2.43 -20.29 9.79
N LEU A 511 2.59 -18.97 9.62
CA LEU A 511 2.62 -18.01 10.73
C LEU A 511 1.24 -17.46 11.11
N LEU A 512 0.26 -17.58 10.22
CA LEU A 512 -1.09 -17.04 10.43
C LEU A 512 -1.75 -17.55 11.73
N PRO A 513 -1.75 -18.85 12.07
CA PRO A 513 -2.36 -19.35 13.31
C PRO A 513 -1.72 -18.78 14.57
N PHE A 514 -0.40 -18.52 14.57
CA PHE A 514 0.27 -17.94 15.74
C PHE A 514 -0.11 -16.48 15.97
N SER A 515 -0.50 -15.76 14.93
CA SER A 515 -1.04 -14.41 15.09
C SER A 515 -2.40 -14.44 15.82
N LEU A 516 -3.19 -15.52 15.71
CA LEU A 516 -4.40 -15.70 16.53
C LEU A 516 -4.04 -15.95 18.00
N LEU A 517 -2.97 -16.69 18.29
CA LEU A 517 -2.52 -16.88 19.67
C LEU A 517 -1.97 -15.58 20.28
N ALA A 518 -1.31 -14.75 19.47
CA ALA A 518 -0.76 -13.47 19.90
C ALA A 518 -1.81 -12.37 20.10
N TRP A 519 -3.05 -12.54 19.63
CA TRP A 519 -4.08 -11.48 19.63
C TRP A 519 -4.57 -11.05 21.03
N GLN A 520 -4.33 -11.88 22.05
CA GLN A 520 -4.63 -11.55 23.45
C GLN A 520 -3.56 -10.61 24.02
N ARG A 521 -2.30 -10.81 23.62
CA ARG A 521 -1.14 -10.02 24.05
C ARG A 521 -1.02 -8.71 23.28
N ILE A 522 -1.31 -8.72 21.99
CA ILE A 522 -1.20 -7.55 21.11
C ILE A 522 -2.61 -7.02 20.80
N ARG A 523 -3.10 -6.08 21.62
CA ARG A 523 -4.45 -5.51 21.47
C ARG A 523 -4.75 -4.96 20.06
N GLY A 524 -3.74 -4.40 19.39
CA GLY A 524 -3.86 -3.88 18.02
C GLY A 524 -4.17 -4.97 16.98
N LEU A 525 -3.82 -6.22 17.25
CA LEU A 525 -3.99 -7.33 16.32
C LEU A 525 -5.46 -7.73 16.14
N ARG A 526 -6.32 -7.44 17.12
CA ARG A 526 -7.78 -7.63 17.00
C ARG A 526 -8.39 -6.79 15.88
N TRP A 527 -7.92 -5.55 15.74
CA TRP A 527 -8.34 -4.65 14.66
C TRP A 527 -7.83 -5.13 13.30
N VAL A 528 -6.58 -5.58 13.24
CA VAL A 528 -6.02 -6.17 12.02
C VAL A 528 -6.83 -7.40 11.61
N TRP A 529 -7.17 -8.28 12.54
CA TRP A 529 -8.00 -9.45 12.25
C TRP A 529 -9.43 -9.10 11.85
N ALA A 530 -10.09 -8.15 12.52
CA ALA A 530 -11.40 -7.66 12.11
C ALA A 530 -11.37 -7.11 10.67
N TYR A 531 -10.29 -6.40 10.33
CA TYR A 531 -10.09 -5.88 8.99
C TYR A 531 -9.81 -6.99 7.96
N VAL A 532 -8.98 -7.98 8.28
CA VAL A 532 -8.76 -9.16 7.44
C VAL A 532 -10.07 -9.91 7.19
N LEU A 533 -10.88 -10.13 8.24
CA LEU A 533 -12.19 -10.75 8.11
C LEU A 533 -13.13 -9.95 7.22
N TRP A 534 -13.11 -8.61 7.33
CA TRP A 534 -13.85 -7.73 6.41
C TRP A 534 -13.40 -7.89 4.96
N LEU A 535 -12.09 -7.96 4.70
CA LEU A 535 -11.56 -8.17 3.34
C LEU A 535 -11.97 -9.53 2.78
N PHE A 536 -11.89 -10.61 3.57
CA PHE A 536 -12.36 -11.93 3.14
C PHE A 536 -13.87 -11.94 2.92
N PHE A 537 -14.65 -11.32 3.82
CA PHE A 537 -16.09 -11.22 3.66
C PHE A 537 -16.45 -10.51 2.36
N THR A 538 -15.88 -9.34 2.11
CA THR A 538 -16.18 -8.57 0.89
C THR A 538 -15.69 -9.28 -0.37
N TRP A 539 -14.55 -9.96 -0.33
CA TRP A 539 -14.04 -10.76 -1.45
C TRP A 539 -14.94 -11.94 -1.84
N LEU A 540 -15.67 -12.55 -0.89
CA LEU A 540 -16.62 -13.62 -1.21
C LEU A 540 -17.82 -13.13 -2.02
N TRP A 541 -18.10 -11.83 -1.97
CA TRP A 541 -19.28 -11.19 -2.58
C TRP A 541 -18.92 -10.22 -3.71
N MET A 542 -17.65 -10.20 -4.13
CA MET A 542 -17.14 -9.50 -5.31
C MET A 542 -16.87 -10.53 -6.39
#